data_AF-A0A6N4W5S1-F1
#
_entry.id   AF-A0A6N4W5S1-F1
#
_cell.length_a   1.000
_cell.length_b   1.000
_cell.length_c   1.000
_cell.angle_alpha   90.00
_cell.angle_beta   90.00
_cell.angle_gamma   90.00
#
_symmetry.space_group_name_H-M   'P 1'
#
loop_
_entity.id
_entity.type
_entity.pdbx_description
1 polymer ?
#
loop_
_entity_poly.entity_id
_entity_poly.type
_entity_poly.pdbx_seq_one_letter_code
_entity_poly.pdbx_strand_id
1 'polypeptide(L)' 'MAGVTAQITAAALRSMPLQILGSGIGSVPTADVLGELPALTRAIADGALRTRPQAVPLSEVEQVWPQPENGQRIVFTP' A
#
# COMPACT_ATOMS: atom_id res chain seq x y z
N MET A 1 6.60 5.70 4.98
CA MET A 1 7.33 4.41 4.82
C MET A 1 7.57 3.84 6.21
N ALA A 2 7.41 2.52 6.41
CA ALA A 2 7.87 1.89 7.65
C ALA A 2 9.40 2.05 7.73
N GLY A 3 9.93 2.47 8.88
CA GLY A 3 11.35 2.78 9.04
C GLY A 3 12.26 1.54 8.92
N VAL A 4 13.55 1.73 9.17
CA VAL A 4 14.57 0.67 9.04
C VAL A 4 14.49 -0.42 10.11
N THR A 5 13.79 -0.17 11.22
CA THR A 5 13.77 -1.06 12.38
C THR A 5 12.35 -1.35 12.83
N ALA A 6 12.05 -2.61 13.13
CA ALA A 6 10.85 -3.04 13.84
C ALA A 6 11.23 -3.52 15.25
N GLN A 7 10.68 -2.90 16.29
CA GLN A 7 10.90 -3.32 17.67
C GLN A 7 9.91 -4.44 18.02
N ILE A 8 10.42 -5.63 18.37
CA ILE A 8 9.62 -6.80 18.75
C ILE A 8 9.95 -7.19 20.19
N THR A 9 8.93 -7.35 21.03
CA THR A 9 9.11 -7.76 22.42
C THR A 9 9.61 -9.21 22.50
N ALA A 10 10.71 -9.45 23.23
CA ALA A 10 11.29 -10.79 23.38
C ALA A 10 10.33 -11.83 23.99
N ALA A 11 9.32 -11.40 24.76
CA ALA A 11 8.28 -12.28 25.27
C ALA A 11 7.41 -12.88 24.15
N ALA A 12 7.09 -12.10 23.12
CA ALA A 12 6.28 -12.55 21.99
C ALA A 12 6.96 -13.64 21.16
N LEU A 13 8.31 -13.62 21.10
CA LEU A 13 9.10 -14.65 20.41
C LEU A 13 9.09 -16.01 21.14
N ARG A 14 8.81 -16.03 22.44
CA ARG A 14 8.85 -17.25 23.27
C ARG A 14 7.47 -17.77 23.64
N SER A 15 6.43 -16.93 23.59
CA SER A 15 5.08 -17.30 24.02
C SER A 15 4.30 -18.10 22.97
N MET A 16 4.68 -17.99 21.70
CA MET A 16 3.99 -18.62 20.57
C MET A 16 4.96 -18.83 19.40
N PRO A 17 4.61 -19.69 18.43
CA PRO A 17 5.39 -19.84 17.19
C PRO A 17 5.22 -18.61 16.28
N LEU A 18 5.78 -17.46 16.67
CA LEU A 18 5.72 -16.22 15.90
C LEU A 18 6.56 -16.34 14.62
N GLN A 19 5.97 -16.04 13.47
CA GLN A 19 6.66 -15.94 12.18
C GLN A 19 6.60 -14.50 11.68
N ILE A 20 7.75 -13.99 11.22
CA ILE A 20 7.86 -12.64 10.63
C ILE A 20 8.18 -12.81 9.16
N LEU A 21 7.29 -12.32 8.29
CA LEU A 21 7.48 -12.30 6.84
C LEU A 21 7.61 -10.84 6.37
N GLY A 22 8.72 -10.53 5.71
CA GLY A 22 8.85 -9.30 4.94
C GLY A 22 8.24 -9.51 3.55
N SER A 23 7.31 -8.63 3.16
CA SER A 23 6.74 -8.61 1.81
C SER A 23 6.89 -7.20 1.23
N GLY A 24 7.39 -7.13 0.00
CA GLY A 24 7.54 -5.89 -0.75
C GLY A 24 7.10 -6.11 -2.19
N ILE A 25 6.93 -5.04 -2.96
CA ILE A 25 6.47 -5.19 -4.36
C ILE A 25 7.39 -6.11 -5.20
N GLY A 26 8.68 -6.20 -4.84
CA GLY A 26 9.65 -7.08 -5.50
C GLY A 26 9.61 -8.55 -5.06
N SER A 27 8.80 -8.95 -4.07
CA SER A 27 8.69 -10.33 -3.63
C SER A 27 7.67 -11.17 -4.41
N VAL A 28 6.98 -10.58 -5.38
CA VAL A 28 5.97 -11.25 -6.22
C VAL A 28 6.35 -11.06 -7.70
N PRO A 29 6.38 -12.13 -8.52
CA PRO A 29 6.59 -11.99 -9.96
C PRO A 29 5.56 -11.07 -10.61
N THR A 30 5.99 -10.23 -11.56
CA THR A 30 5.10 -9.29 -12.27
C THR A 30 3.91 -10.00 -12.92
N ALA A 31 4.12 -11.20 -13.47
CA ALA A 31 3.04 -11.98 -14.10
C ALA A 31 1.93 -12.32 -13.09
N ASP A 32 2.30 -12.68 -11.86
CA ASP A 32 1.35 -13.01 -10.80
C ASP A 32 0.61 -11.76 -10.35
N VAL A 33 1.31 -10.62 -10.20
CA VAL A 33 0.67 -9.32 -9.90
C VAL A 33 -0.40 -8.99 -10.94
N LEU A 34 -0.08 -9.15 -12.24
CA LEU A 34 -1.02 -8.89 -13.33
C LEU A 34 -2.22 -9.85 -13.29
N GLY A 35 -2.00 -11.11 -12.92
CA GLY A 35 -3.05 -12.11 -12.76
C GLY A 35 -4.08 -11.75 -11.69
N GLU A 36 -3.66 -11.04 -10.64
CA GLU A 36 -4.53 -10.63 -9.52
C GLU A 36 -5.33 -9.33 -9.80
N LEU A 37 -4.87 -8.48 -10.73
CA LEU A 37 -5.52 -7.18 -11.00
C LEU A 37 -7.04 -7.28 -11.28
N PRO A 38 -7.55 -8.24 -12.08
CA PRO A 38 -8.98 -8.34 -12.35
C PRO A 38 -9.82 -8.61 -11.09
N ALA A 39 -9.31 -9.40 -10.14
CA ALA A 39 -10.00 -9.65 -8.88
C ALA A 39 -9.98 -8.41 -7.98
N LEU A 40 -8.84 -7.71 -7.93
CA LEU A 40 -8.70 -6.45 -7.20
C LEU A 40 -9.64 -5.37 -7.74
N THR A 41 -9.73 -5.21 -9.06
CA THR A 41 -10.65 -4.23 -9.68
C THR A 41 -12.10 -4.52 -9.32
N ARG A 42 -12.53 -5.80 -9.37
CA ARG A 42 -13.88 -6.19 -8.94
C ARG A 42 -14.13 -5.88 -7.47
N ALA A 43 -13.20 -6.23 -6.59
CA ALA A 43 -13.33 -5.95 -5.16
C ALA A 43 -13.43 -4.44 -4.85
N ILE A 44 -12.77 -3.59 -5.63
CA ILE A 44 -12.91 -2.13 -5.53
C ILE A 44 -14.27 -1.67 -6.05
N ALA A 45 -14.68 -2.13 -7.23
CA ALA A 45 -15.95 -1.76 -7.86
C ALA A 45 -17.16 -2.15 -7.00
N ASP A 46 -17.11 -3.33 -6.38
CA ASP A 46 -18.16 -3.85 -5.50
C ASP A 46 -18.11 -3.24 -4.09
N GLY A 47 -17.11 -2.40 -3.80
CA GLY A 47 -16.95 -1.70 -2.53
C GLY A 47 -16.36 -2.54 -1.39
N ALA A 48 -15.96 -3.79 -1.65
CA ALA A 48 -15.27 -4.64 -0.68
C ALA A 48 -13.90 -4.08 -0.29
N LEU A 49 -13.21 -3.42 -1.25
CA LEU A 49 -12.00 -2.64 -1.01
C LEU A 49 -12.28 -1.15 -1.25
N ARG A 50 -12.28 -0.37 -0.17
CA ARG A 50 -12.54 1.08 -0.24
C ARG A 50 -11.22 1.82 -0.41
N THR A 51 -11.13 2.59 -1.50
CA THR A 51 -10.02 3.52 -1.73
C THR A 51 -10.49 4.96 -1.52
N ARG A 52 -9.57 5.88 -1.23
CA ARG A 52 -9.85 7.32 -1.10
C ARG A 52 -8.97 8.11 -2.06
N PRO A 53 -9.17 7.97 -3.39
CA PRO A 53 -8.38 8.72 -4.35
C PRO A 53 -8.76 10.20 -4.33
N GLN A 54 -7.78 11.08 -4.37
CA GLN A 54 -7.94 12.50 -4.64
C GLN A 54 -7.30 12.80 -6.00
N ALA A 55 -8.14 13.10 -6.98
CA ALA A 55 -7.68 13.51 -8.31
C ALA A 55 -7.10 14.93 -8.24
N VAL A 56 -5.91 15.11 -8.80
CA VAL A 56 -5.19 16.39 -8.83
C VAL A 56 -4.60 16.61 -10.22
N PRO A 57 -4.72 17.79 -10.84
CA PRO A 57 -4.04 18.07 -12.11
C PRO A 57 -2.53 17.87 -12.01
N LEU A 58 -1.91 17.28 -13.02
CA LEU A 58 -0.45 17.10 -13.06
C LEU A 58 0.28 18.45 -12.94
N SER A 59 -0.32 19.54 -13.41
CA SER A 59 0.19 20.92 -13.26
C SER A 59 0.39 21.37 -11.81
N GLU A 60 -0.27 20.72 -10.85
CA GLU A 60 -0.17 21.05 -9.42
C GLU A 60 0.80 20.12 -8.66
N VAL A 61 1.50 19.22 -9.35
CA VAL A 61 2.37 18.21 -8.72
C VAL A 61 3.37 18.82 -7.74
N GLU A 62 4.04 19.91 -8.10
CA GLU A 62 5.04 20.54 -7.24
C GLU A 62 4.46 21.08 -5.93
N GLN A 63 3.18 21.48 -5.94
CA GLN A 63 2.50 22.03 -4.77
C GLN A 63 1.95 20.92 -3.86
N VAL A 64 1.43 19.84 -4.46
CA VAL A 64 0.74 18.76 -3.75
C VAL A 64 1.69 17.66 -3.28
N TRP A 65 2.73 17.34 -4.03
CA TRP A 65 3.70 16.28 -3.69
C TRP A 65 4.35 16.42 -2.30
N PRO A 66 4.73 17.62 -1.80
CA PRO A 66 5.33 17.73 -0.46
C PRO A 66 4.31 17.67 0.68
N GLN A 67 3.00 17.71 0.39
CA GLN A 67 1.96 17.73 1.43
C GLN A 67 1.76 16.34 2.05
N PRO A 68 1.40 16.26 3.33
CA PRO A 68 1.08 14.99 3.96
C PRO A 68 -0.14 14.34 3.31
N GLU A 69 -0.05 13.03 3.07
CA GLU A 69 -1.10 12.24 2.39
C GLU A 69 -2.45 12.25 3.13
N ASN A 70 -2.47 12.52 4.44
CA ASN A 70 -3.69 12.63 5.27
C ASN A 70 -4.71 11.49 5.08
N GLY A 71 -4.23 10.29 4.73
CA GLY A 71 -5.06 9.10 4.49
C GLY A 71 -5.83 9.12 3.16
N GLN A 72 -5.45 9.99 2.21
CA GLN A 72 -6.00 10.04 0.85
C GLN A 72 -4.91 9.76 -0.18
N ARG A 73 -5.23 8.95 -1.18
CA ARG A 73 -4.27 8.65 -2.25
C ARG A 73 -4.35 9.71 -3.34
N ILE A 74 -3.31 10.54 -3.49
CA ILE A 74 -3.21 11.45 -4.64
C ILE A 74 -3.10 10.65 -5.94
N VAL A 75 -3.90 11.01 -6.94
CA VAL A 75 -3.86 10.47 -8.30
C VAL A 75 -3.76 11.65 -9.26
N PHE A 76 -2.63 11.77 -9.98
CA PHE A 76 -2.48 12.83 -10.96
C PHE A 76 -3.26 12.54 -12.22
N THR A 77 -4.04 13.52 -12.65
CA THR A 77 -4.74 13.53 -13.93
C THR A 77 -3.95 14.37 -14.93
N PRO A 78 -4.01 14.05 -16.24
CA PRO A 78 -3.35 14.82 -17.28
C PRO A 78 -3.65 16.33 -17.22
#